data_AF-A0A367LW11-F1
#
_entry.id   AF-A0A367LW11-F1
#
_cell.length_a   1.000
_cell.length_b   1.000
_cell.length_c   1.000
_cell.angle_alpha   90.00
_cell.angle_beta   90.00
_cell.angle_gamma   90.00
#
_symmetry.space_group_name_H-M   'P 1'
#
loop_
_entity.id
_entity.type
_entity.pdbx_description
1 polymer ?
#
loop_
_entity_poly.entity_id
_entity_poly.type
_entity_poly.pdbx_seq_one_letter_code
_entity_poly.pdbx_strand_id
1 'polypeptide(L)'
;KPKAGGIAFVLDAMGEQLKTLVNVTIHYPDGSPTFWCLLSGRLKDVVVRFEELEIPRQFVGKSYDQDAGYRAEFQQWVNQLWERKDQLLDSLHREFPGNAKA
;
A
#
# COMPACT_ATOMS: atom_id res chain seq x y z
N LYS A 1 -3.79 -2.90 -12.36
CA LYS A 1 -3.56 -4.23 -11.73
C LYS A 1 -2.38 -4.11 -10.76
N PRO A 2 -2.54 -4.51 -9.49
CA PRO A 2 -1.51 -4.37 -8.48
C PRO A 2 -0.25 -5.17 -8.85
N LYS A 3 0.93 -4.55 -8.68
CA LYS A 3 2.22 -5.16 -9.03
C LYS A 3 2.72 -6.02 -7.87
N ALA A 4 2.15 -7.22 -7.70
CA ALA A 4 2.55 -8.16 -6.65
C ALA A 4 4.01 -8.66 -6.77
N GLY A 5 4.58 -8.62 -7.99
CA GLY A 5 5.92 -9.14 -8.25
C GLY A 5 7.06 -8.40 -7.53
N GLY A 6 6.92 -7.10 -7.28
CA GLY A 6 7.97 -6.33 -6.58
C GLY A 6 8.08 -6.68 -5.10
N ILE A 7 6.93 -6.85 -4.43
CA ILE A 7 6.89 -7.24 -3.01
C ILE A 7 7.39 -8.68 -2.85
N ALA A 8 6.98 -9.57 -3.77
CA ALA A 8 7.44 -10.95 -3.79
C ALA A 8 8.96 -11.08 -4.00
N PHE A 9 9.55 -10.27 -4.88
CA PHE A 9 11.00 -10.24 -5.09
C PHE A 9 11.77 -9.80 -3.84
N VAL A 10 11.27 -8.76 -3.15
CA VAL A 10 11.88 -8.28 -1.90
C VAL A 10 11.76 -9.32 -0.78
N LEU A 11 10.64 -10.03 -0.70
CA LEU A 11 10.45 -11.15 0.22
C LEU A 11 11.38 -12.33 -0.06
N ASP A 12 11.57 -12.67 -1.34
CA ASP A 12 12.49 -13.74 -1.75
C ASP A 12 13.95 -13.34 -1.47
N ALA A 13 14.32 -12.07 -1.73
CA ALA A 13 15.67 -11.56 -1.54
C ALA A 13 16.06 -11.33 -0.07
N MET A 14 15.11 -10.93 0.79
CA MET A 14 15.36 -10.63 2.22
C MET A 14 14.83 -11.69 3.19
N GLY A 15 14.16 -12.73 2.69
CA GLY A 15 13.78 -13.95 3.41
C GLY A 15 13.27 -13.73 4.84
N GLU A 16 13.88 -14.43 5.80
CA GLU A 16 13.52 -14.46 7.23
C GLU A 16 13.62 -13.10 7.97
N GLN A 17 14.13 -12.05 7.32
CA GLN A 17 14.33 -10.75 7.96
C GLN A 17 13.10 -9.83 7.84
N LEU A 18 12.18 -10.10 6.92
CA LEU A 18 10.94 -9.33 6.75
C LEU A 18 9.85 -9.85 7.69
N LYS A 19 9.76 -9.24 8.87
CA LYS A 19 8.76 -9.59 9.90
C LYS A 19 7.47 -8.78 9.79
N THR A 20 7.59 -7.53 9.35
CA THR A 20 6.49 -6.56 9.37
C THR A 20 6.45 -5.80 8.05
N LEU A 21 5.25 -5.68 7.48
CA LEU A 21 4.95 -4.83 6.34
C LEU A 21 4.40 -3.51 6.85
N VAL A 22 5.08 -2.40 6.55
CA VAL A 22 4.54 -1.07 6.84
C VAL A 22 3.66 -0.64 5.66
N ASN A 23 2.36 -0.61 5.91
CA ASN A 23 1.34 -0.18 4.97
C ASN A 23 1.11 1.33 5.12
N VAL A 24 1.59 2.11 4.15
CA VAL A 24 1.38 3.56 4.11
C VAL A 24 0.31 3.89 3.08
N THR A 25 -0.69 4.65 3.50
CA THR A 25 -1.76 5.18 2.65
C THR A 25 -1.75 6.70 2.76
N ILE A 26 -1.54 7.36 1.63
CA ILE A 26 -1.49 8.82 1.54
C ILE A 26 -2.72 9.28 0.76
N HIS A 27 -3.60 10.02 1.43
CA HIS A 27 -4.75 10.66 0.83
C HIS A 27 -4.49 12.15 0.69
N TYR A 28 -4.69 12.66 -0.52
CA TYR A 28 -4.67 14.08 -0.84
C TYR A 28 -6.12 14.52 -1.10
N PRO A 29 -6.77 15.23 -0.16
CA PRO A 29 -8.16 15.65 -0.30
C PRO A 29 -8.39 16.51 -1.56
N ASP A 30 -7.45 17.40 -1.87
CA ASP A 30 -7.51 18.31 -3.01
C ASP A 30 -7.04 17.68 -4.34
N GLY A 31 -6.87 16.35 -4.37
CA GLY A 31 -6.42 15.60 -5.54
C GLY A 31 -4.89 15.44 -5.63
N SER A 32 -4.40 14.90 -6.74
CA SER A 32 -2.97 14.61 -6.91
C SER A 32 -2.14 15.91 -7.02
N PRO A 33 -1.25 16.21 -6.06
CA PRO A 33 -0.45 17.42 -6.15
C PRO A 33 0.56 17.30 -7.28
N THR A 34 0.71 18.37 -8.06
CA THR A 34 1.85 18.52 -8.95
C THR A 34 3.10 18.89 -8.14
N PHE A 35 4.29 18.57 -8.66
CA PHE A 35 5.56 18.95 -8.04
C PHE A 35 5.65 20.45 -7.71
N TRP A 36 5.12 21.29 -8.59
CA TRP A 36 5.03 22.73 -8.36
C TRP A 36 4.07 23.12 -7.22
N CYS A 37 2.97 22.40 -7.02
CA CYS A 37 2.09 22.62 -5.86
C CYS A 37 2.80 22.35 -4.53
N LEU A 38 3.64 21.32 -4.49
CA LEU A 38 4.48 21.01 -3.32
C LEU A 38 5.48 22.13 -3.02
N LEU A 39 6.22 22.59 -4.04
CA LEU A 39 7.23 23.64 -3.88
C LEU A 39 6.62 25.03 -3.58
N SER A 40 5.42 25.30 -4.09
CA SER A 40 4.75 26.60 -3.91
C SER A 40 3.87 26.68 -2.66
N GLY A 41 3.86 25.65 -1.82
CA GLY A 41 3.04 25.61 -0.59
C GLY A 41 1.53 25.59 -0.85
N ARG A 42 1.10 25.18 -2.05
CA ARG A 42 -0.31 25.09 -2.43
C ARG A 42 -0.98 23.79 -1.97
N LEU A 43 -0.20 22.87 -1.42
CA LEU A 43 -0.71 21.68 -0.75
C LEU A 43 -1.21 22.07 0.64
N LYS A 44 -2.53 22.04 0.85
CA LYS A 44 -3.16 22.48 2.10
C LYS A 44 -3.17 21.37 3.13
N ASP A 45 -3.75 20.23 2.75
CA ASP A 45 -4.00 19.12 3.65
C ASP A 45 -3.44 17.82 3.06
N VAL A 46 -2.81 17.01 3.92
CA VAL A 46 -2.32 15.67 3.59
C VAL A 46 -2.70 14.75 4.73
N VAL A 47 -3.43 13.68 4.42
CA VAL A 47 -3.80 12.67 5.40
C VAL A 47 -2.96 11.44 5.15
N VAL A 48 -2.07 11.13 6.09
CA VAL A 48 -1.23 9.93 6.03
C VAL A 48 -1.71 8.94 7.09
N ARG A 49 -2.01 7.72 6.66
CA ARG A 49 -2.30 6.59 7.54
C ARG A 49 -1.16 5.58 7.46
N PHE A 50 -0.66 5.21 8.63
CA PHE A 50 0.34 4.16 8.79
C PHE A 50 -0.34 2.99 9.47
N GLU A 51 -0.14 1.81 8.91
CA GLU A 51 -0.62 0.56 9.45
C GLU A 51 0.54 -0.45 9.41
N GLU A 52 0.84 -1.04 10.54
CA GLU A 52 1.82 -2.12 10.63
C GLU A 52 1.09 -3.45 10.50
N LEU A 53 1.46 -4.22 9.49
CA LEU A 53 0.88 -5.53 9.23
C LEU A 53 1.94 -6.60 9.47
N GLU A 54 1.65 -7.53 10.37
CA GLU A 54 2.50 -8.70 10.53
C GLU A 54 2.43 -9.56 9.27
N ILE A 55 3.59 -9.90 8.71
CA ILE A 55 3.65 -10.79 7.55
C ILE A 55 3.43 -12.21 8.09
N PRO A 56 2.39 -12.92 7.62
CA PRO A 56 2.13 -14.26 8.12
C PRO A 56 3.34 -15.17 7.89
N ARG A 57 3.77 -15.88 8.94
CA ARG A 57 4.99 -16.72 8.91
C ARG A 57 4.98 -17.79 7.81
N GLN A 58 3.80 -18.16 7.33
CA GLN A 58 3.62 -19.05 6.18
C GLN A 58 4.22 -18.51 4.86
N PHE A 59 4.46 -17.18 4.79
CA PHE A 59 5.13 -16.52 3.66
C PHE A 59 6.62 -16.29 3.87
N VAL A 60 7.15 -16.63 5.05
CA VAL A 60 8.56 -16.44 5.39
C VAL A 60 9.33 -17.71 5.04
N GLY A 61 10.40 -17.57 4.23
CA GLY A 61 11.30 -18.69 3.89
C GLY A 61 10.84 -19.62 2.75
N LYS A 62 9.78 -19.28 2.00
CA LYS A 62 9.34 -20.03 0.81
C LYS A 62 9.78 -19.32 -0.47
N SER A 63 10.33 -20.08 -1.42
CA SER A 63 10.75 -19.56 -2.72
C SER A 63 9.55 -19.21 -3.60
N TYR A 64 9.37 -17.92 -3.89
CA TYR A 64 8.27 -17.43 -4.71
C TYR A 64 8.30 -17.97 -6.15
N ASP A 65 9.50 -18.32 -6.63
CA ASP A 65 9.72 -18.82 -8.00
C ASP A 65 9.45 -20.33 -8.15
N GLN A 66 9.57 -21.10 -7.06
CA GLN A 66 9.52 -22.57 -7.11
C GLN A 66 8.15 -23.15 -6.76
N ASP A 67 7.28 -22.38 -6.11
CA ASP A 67 5.97 -22.84 -5.64
C ASP A 67 4.82 -22.01 -6.26
N ALA A 68 4.15 -22.60 -7.24
CA ALA A 68 3.02 -21.98 -7.92
C ALA A 68 1.78 -21.83 -7.03
N GLY A 69 1.58 -22.70 -6.05
CA GLY A 69 0.48 -22.61 -5.08
C GLY A 69 0.69 -21.43 -4.13
N TYR A 70 1.92 -21.31 -3.63
CA TYR A 70 2.36 -20.16 -2.84
C TYR A 70 2.16 -18.83 -3.58
N ARG A 71 2.53 -18.77 -4.86
CA ARG A 71 2.34 -17.57 -5.69
C ARG A 71 0.88 -17.14 -5.77
N ALA A 72 -0.05 -18.09 -5.88
CA ALA A 72 -1.48 -17.80 -5.93
C ALA A 72 -1.99 -17.26 -4.58
N GLU A 73 -1.61 -17.89 -3.47
CA GLU A 73 -1.95 -17.42 -2.12
C GLU A 73 -1.40 -16.01 -1.84
N PHE A 74 -0.15 -15.75 -2.24
CA PHE A 74 0.47 -14.44 -2.07
C PHE A 74 -0.23 -13.36 -2.90
N GLN A 75 -0.57 -13.67 -4.17
CA GLN A 75 -1.34 -12.75 -5.01
C GLN A 75 -2.72 -12.46 -4.40
N GLN A 76 -3.38 -13.46 -3.85
CA GLN A 76 -4.66 -13.29 -3.18
C GLN A 76 -4.53 -12.40 -1.95
N TRP A 77 -3.50 -12.62 -1.12
CA TRP A 77 -3.21 -11.79 0.04
C TRP A 77 -2.93 -10.33 -0.36
N VAL A 78 -2.08 -10.10 -1.37
CA VAL A 78 -1.82 -8.75 -1.89
C VAL A 78 -3.10 -8.10 -2.40
N ASN A 79 -3.95 -8.83 -3.12
CA ASN A 79 -5.23 -8.29 -3.60
C ASN A 79 -6.14 -7.88 -2.45
N GLN A 80 -6.21 -8.65 -1.37
CA GLN A 80 -6.97 -8.29 -0.17
C GLN A 80 -6.42 -7.02 0.50
N LEU A 81 -5.09 -6.85 0.54
CA LEU A 81 -4.48 -5.61 1.03
C LEU A 81 -4.88 -4.40 0.21
N TRP A 82 -4.95 -4.55 -1.11
CA TRP A 82 -5.42 -3.49 -2.02
C TRP A 82 -6.89 -3.16 -1.80
N GLU A 83 -7.75 -4.17 -1.70
CA GLU A 83 -9.18 -3.96 -1.46
C GLU A 83 -9.45 -3.23 -0.13
N ARG A 84 -8.71 -3.58 0.92
CA ARG A 84 -8.76 -2.85 2.21
C ARG A 84 -8.28 -1.41 2.07
N LYS A 85 -7.22 -1.16 1.30
CA LYS A 85 -6.71 0.19 1.03
C LYS A 85 -7.72 1.03 0.25
N ASP A 86 -8.40 0.45 -0.72
CA ASP A 86 -9.44 1.14 -1.48
C ASP A 86 -10.61 1.54 -0.56
N GLN A 87 -11.07 0.63 0.31
CA GLN A 87 -12.10 0.93 1.33
C GLN A 87 -11.66 2.01 2.32
N LEU A 88 -10.38 1.98 2.73
CA LEU A 88 -9.80 3.01 3.59
C LEU A 88 -9.78 4.36 2.87
N LEU A 89 -9.36 4.41 1.61
CA LEU A 89 -9.35 5.63 0.81
C LEU A 89 -10.75 6.18 0.62
N ASP A 90 -11.75 5.34 0.35
CA ASP A 90 -13.15 5.75 0.27
C ASP A 90 -13.64 6.37 1.58
N SER A 91 -13.24 5.78 2.71
CA SER A 91 -13.56 6.30 4.04
C SER A 91 -12.87 7.64 4.31
N LEU A 92 -11.58 7.75 3.97
CA LEU A 92 -10.82 8.99 4.08
C LEU A 92 -11.38 10.11 3.20
N HIS A 93 -11.87 9.78 2.01
CA HIS A 93 -12.50 10.75 1.11
C HIS A 93 -13.81 11.30 1.69
N ARG A 94 -14.55 10.50 2.46
CA ARG A 94 -15.75 10.93 3.18
C ARG A 94 -15.42 11.75 4.44
N GLU A 95 -14.38 11.36 5.16
CA GLU A 95 -13.94 12.02 6.40
C GLU A 95 -13.24 13.36 6.13
N PHE A 96 -12.46 13.42 5.04
CA PHE A 96 -11.72 14.60 4.60
C PHE A 96 -12.13 14.96 3.17
N PRO A 97 -13.34 15.50 2.96
CA PRO A 97 -13.76 15.97 1.65
C PRO A 97 -12.84 17.10 1.19
N GLY A 98 -12.29 16.98 -0.02
CA GLY A 98 -11.47 18.03 -0.63
C GLY A 98 -12.18 19.36 -0.62
N ASN A 99 -11.49 20.42 -0.21
CA ASN A 99 -12.06 21.74 -0.21
C ASN A 99 -11.90 22.29 -1.63
N ALA A 100 -12.72 21.77 -2.56
CA ALA A 100 -12.82 22.21 -3.95
C ALA A 100 -13.42 23.63 -4.00
N LYS A 101 -12.70 24.61 -3.46
CA LYS A 101 -12.96 26.01 -3.76
C LYS A 101 -12.24 26.33 -5.07
N ALA A 102 -13.08 26.43 -6.11
CA ALA A 102 -13.02 27.25 -7.33
C ALA A 102 -11.65 27.81 -7.75
#